data_AF-A0A4R3KW52-F1
#
_entry.id   AF-A0A4R3KW52-F1
#
_cell.length_a   1.000
_cell.length_b   1.000
_cell.length_c   1.000
_cell.angle_alpha   90.00
_cell.angle_beta   90.00
_cell.angle_gamma   90.00
#
_symmetry.space_group_name_H-M   'P 1'
#
loop_
_entity.id
_entity.type
_entity.pdbx_description
1 polymer ?
#
loop_
_entity_poly.entity_id
_entity_poly.type
_entity_poly.pdbx_seq_one_letter_code
_entity_poly.pdbx_strand_id
1 'polypeptide(L)'
;MKIKSNNEKHKSNEQLLKLYKKNRDINTRNKIILNNIGLVYVAARKRINTTTSFTFEDLVQEGIIGMIKGIEKYDVNRNTNFSTYVYYWIVQQMDRAVMNNGYIIRLPAYIYEKINSISTIENDHLATEYEINTKAICQEMNIDEQEYYEINHYKKYYYNLTSLNSIINLDSDDNYIELQDYIPSEEPSVEDIVFYNSLKEEINKILNTLTPKEKDVLELRFGLNGKKPSTLEVIGNKYNLTRERIRQIESKALMKINKQNPKTHIKDYLQQY
;
A
#
# COMPACT_ATOMS: atom_id res chain seq x y z
N MET A 1 34.49 -27.90 33.47
CA MET A 1 35.38 -26.87 32.89
C MET A 1 34.97 -25.53 33.50
N LYS A 2 35.77 -24.99 34.45
CA LYS A 2 35.42 -23.76 35.19
C LYS A 2 35.48 -22.56 34.23
N ILE A 3 34.34 -21.93 33.99
CA ILE A 3 34.24 -20.66 33.28
C ILE A 3 34.96 -19.63 34.14
N LYS A 4 36.15 -19.19 33.69
CA LYS A 4 36.84 -18.06 34.30
C LYS A 4 35.94 -16.85 34.17
N SER A 5 35.39 -16.35 35.27
CA SER A 5 34.80 -15.02 35.31
C SER A 5 35.95 -14.02 35.10
N ASN A 6 36.10 -13.55 33.86
CA ASN A 6 36.91 -12.37 33.59
C ASN A 6 36.22 -11.21 34.29
N ASN A 7 36.69 -10.86 35.49
CA ASN A 7 36.48 -9.57 36.13
C ASN A 7 37.17 -8.49 35.28
N GLU A 8 36.66 -8.21 34.08
CA GLU A 8 36.90 -6.92 33.44
C GLU A 8 36.25 -5.87 34.35
N LYS A 9 37.07 -4.99 34.95
CA LYS A 9 36.58 -3.82 35.69
C LYS A 9 35.46 -3.17 34.86
N HIS A 10 34.22 -3.16 35.38
CA HIS A 10 33.10 -2.49 34.74
C HIS A 10 33.46 -1.01 34.58
N LYS A 11 33.90 -0.63 33.36
CA LYS A 11 34.13 0.77 33.02
C LYS A 11 32.78 1.45 32.99
N SER A 12 32.67 2.57 33.70
CA SER A 12 31.45 3.39 33.68
C SER A 12 31.15 3.86 32.25
N ASN A 13 29.87 4.02 31.93
CA ASN A 13 29.42 4.52 30.62
C ASN A 13 30.14 5.82 30.24
N GLU A 14 30.37 6.73 31.18
CA GLU A 14 31.10 7.98 30.94
C GLU A 14 32.55 7.76 30.49
N GLN A 15 33.24 6.78 31.09
CA GLN A 15 34.61 6.45 30.74
C GLN A 15 34.67 5.84 29.33
N LEU A 16 33.72 4.96 29.00
CA LEU A 16 33.62 4.39 27.67
C LEU A 16 33.26 5.44 26.62
N LEU A 17 32.39 6.40 26.94
CA LEU A 17 32.02 7.51 26.05
C LEU A 17 33.22 8.45 25.79
N LYS A 18 34.01 8.78 26.82
CA LYS A 18 35.25 9.56 26.65
C LYS A 18 36.25 8.84 25.75
N LEU A 19 36.42 7.53 25.95
CA LEU A 19 37.28 6.69 25.10
C LEU A 19 36.76 6.63 23.65
N TYR A 20 35.46 6.45 23.47
CA TYR A 20 34.83 6.40 22.15
C TYR A 20 34.98 7.74 21.42
N LYS A 21 34.77 8.88 22.08
CA LYS A 21 34.96 10.20 21.46
C LYS A 21 36.40 10.45 21.02
N LYS A 22 37.40 9.91 21.73
CA LYS A 22 38.81 10.07 21.40
C LYS A 22 39.26 9.18 20.23
N ASN A 23 38.83 7.91 20.22
CA ASN A 23 39.39 6.90 19.32
C ASN A 23 38.41 6.42 18.23
N ARG A 24 37.11 6.69 18.37
CA ARG A 24 36.02 6.16 17.52
C ARG A 24 36.07 4.65 17.29
N ASP A 25 36.56 3.92 18.28
CA ASP A 25 36.70 2.47 18.22
C ASP A 25 35.34 1.76 18.32
N ILE A 26 35.08 0.84 17.38
CA ILE A 26 33.85 0.07 17.27
C ILE A 26 33.66 -0.84 18.48
N ASN A 27 34.75 -1.44 19.00
CA ASN A 27 34.66 -2.33 20.16
C ASN A 27 34.21 -1.56 21.41
N THR A 28 34.71 -0.34 21.58
CA THR A 28 34.27 0.55 22.66
C THR A 28 32.79 0.90 22.54
N ARG A 29 32.29 1.21 21.33
CA ARG A 29 30.86 1.44 21.08
C ARG A 29 30.01 0.21 21.42
N ASN A 30 30.43 -0.97 20.99
CA ASN A 30 29.71 -2.21 21.26
C ASN A 30 29.62 -2.50 22.77
N LYS A 31 30.69 -2.23 23.53
CA LYS A 31 30.65 -2.32 25.00
C LYS A 31 29.63 -1.35 25.62
N ILE A 32 29.53 -0.11 25.11
CA ILE A 32 28.51 0.85 25.57
C ILE A 32 27.09 0.34 25.28
N ILE A 33 26.86 -0.19 24.08
CA ILE A 33 25.55 -0.74 23.69
C ILE A 33 25.18 -1.91 24.60
N LEU A 34 26.08 -2.88 24.78
CA LEU A 34 25.85 -4.06 25.62
C LEU A 34 25.54 -3.68 27.08
N ASN A 35 26.25 -2.71 27.64
CA ASN A 35 26.01 -2.23 29.00
C ASN A 35 24.60 -1.64 29.21
N ASN A 36 23.97 -1.13 28.15
CA ASN A 36 22.69 -0.42 28.22
C ASN A 36 21.59 -1.10 27.39
N ILE A 37 21.81 -2.33 26.92
CA ILE A 37 20.87 -3.05 26.07
C ILE A 37 19.51 -3.27 26.75
N GLY A 38 19.49 -3.36 28.08
CA GLY A 38 18.26 -3.46 28.87
C GLY A 38 17.30 -2.30 28.61
N LEU A 39 17.82 -1.08 28.35
CA LEU A 39 17.00 0.07 27.99
C LEU A 39 16.28 -0.11 26.66
N VAL A 40 16.98 -0.71 25.67
CA VAL A 40 16.41 -1.03 24.36
C VAL A 40 15.31 -2.06 24.50
N TYR A 41 15.53 -3.13 25.28
CA TYR A 41 14.52 -4.15 25.53
C TYR A 41 13.26 -3.59 26.20
N VAL A 42 13.41 -2.69 27.17
CA VAL A 42 12.25 -2.02 27.81
C VAL A 42 11.48 -1.16 26.82
N ALA A 43 12.19 -0.42 25.95
CA ALA A 43 11.55 0.39 24.91
C ALA A 43 10.82 -0.47 23.86
N ALA A 44 11.43 -1.58 23.42
CA ALA A 44 10.86 -2.50 22.45
C ALA A 44 9.61 -3.21 23.00
N ARG A 45 9.63 -3.64 24.27
CA ARG A 45 8.47 -4.29 24.92
C ARG A 45 7.21 -3.42 24.96
N LYS A 46 7.37 -2.08 24.99
CA LYS A 46 6.23 -1.16 24.95
C LYS A 46 5.62 -1.04 23.55
N ARG A 47 6.35 -1.40 22.49
CA ARG A 47 5.94 -1.25 21.08
C ARG A 47 5.47 -2.54 20.41
N ILE A 48 5.79 -3.71 20.98
CA ILE A 48 5.40 -4.99 20.39
C ILE A 48 3.88 -5.23 20.40
N ASN A 49 3.16 -4.64 21.35
CA ASN A 49 1.72 -4.81 21.48
C ASN A 49 0.92 -3.98 20.45
N THR A 50 1.58 -3.23 19.58
CA THR A 50 0.95 -2.52 18.47
C THR A 50 0.78 -3.47 17.29
N THR A 51 -0.29 -3.33 16.51
CA THR A 51 -0.64 -4.11 15.31
C THR A 51 0.33 -3.88 14.14
N THR A 52 1.63 -4.08 14.38
CA THR A 52 2.71 -3.86 13.43
C THR A 52 3.25 -5.20 12.97
N SER A 53 3.81 -5.24 11.76
CA SER A 53 4.48 -6.42 11.22
C SER A 53 5.86 -6.69 11.85
N PHE A 54 6.34 -5.79 12.72
CA PHE A 54 7.67 -5.91 13.31
C PHE A 54 7.68 -6.95 14.41
N THR A 55 8.67 -7.85 14.35
CA THR A 55 8.95 -8.76 15.46
C THR A 55 9.61 -8.02 16.62
N PHE A 56 9.67 -8.67 17.78
CA PHE A 56 10.40 -8.13 18.92
C PHE A 56 11.87 -7.87 18.57
N GLU A 57 12.46 -8.83 17.85
CA GLU A 57 13.84 -8.80 17.39
C GLU A 57 14.09 -7.60 16.47
N ASP A 58 13.18 -7.34 15.53
CA ASP A 58 13.27 -6.19 14.62
C ASP A 58 13.24 -4.86 15.38
N LEU A 59 12.32 -4.72 16.33
CA LEU A 59 12.26 -3.53 17.19
C LEU A 59 13.54 -3.35 17.99
N VAL A 60 14.11 -4.42 18.54
CA VAL A 60 15.38 -4.38 19.26
C VAL A 60 16.52 -3.92 18.34
N GLN A 61 16.58 -4.43 17.10
CA GLN A 61 17.60 -4.00 16.14
C GLN A 61 17.48 -2.51 15.79
N GLU A 62 16.27 -2.02 15.49
CA GLU A 62 16.02 -0.60 15.26
C GLU A 62 16.35 0.26 16.48
N GLY A 63 16.05 -0.25 17.66
CA GLY A 63 16.44 0.35 18.93
C GLY A 63 17.95 0.50 19.10
N ILE A 64 18.72 -0.53 18.74
CA ILE A 64 20.19 -0.47 18.74
C ILE A 64 20.69 0.59 17.77
N ILE A 65 20.09 0.70 16.57
CA ILE A 65 20.42 1.75 15.59
C ILE A 65 20.15 3.14 16.18
N GLY A 66 19.02 3.32 16.86
CA GLY A 66 18.69 4.56 17.57
C GLY A 66 19.70 4.88 18.67
N MET A 67 20.09 3.87 19.45
CA MET A 67 21.11 3.99 20.48
C MET A 67 22.47 4.45 19.91
N ILE A 68 22.90 3.87 18.77
CA ILE A 68 24.14 4.27 18.10
C ILE A 68 24.11 5.76 17.74
N LYS A 69 23.01 6.24 17.16
CA LYS A 69 22.83 7.66 16.82
C LYS A 69 22.88 8.56 18.07
N GLY A 70 22.29 8.09 19.17
CA GLY A 70 22.34 8.77 20.47
C GLY A 70 23.78 8.85 21.02
N ILE A 71 24.54 7.75 20.96
CA ILE A 71 25.94 7.71 21.40
C ILE A 71 26.79 8.71 20.62
N GLU A 72 26.59 8.82 19.31
CA GLU A 72 27.36 9.72 18.45
C GLU A 72 27.13 11.19 18.76
N LYS A 73 25.90 11.56 19.16
CA LYS A 73 25.51 12.95 19.42
C LYS A 73 25.58 13.35 20.89
N TYR A 74 25.68 12.39 21.81
CA TYR A 74 25.70 12.68 23.24
C TYR A 74 26.93 13.49 23.65
N ASP A 75 26.75 14.46 24.53
CA ASP A 75 27.83 15.25 25.09
C ASP A 75 28.02 15.04 26.59
N VAL A 76 29.19 14.52 26.95
CA VAL A 76 29.55 14.14 28.32
C VAL A 76 29.74 15.37 29.21
N ASN A 77 29.99 16.55 28.62
CA ASN A 77 30.16 17.79 29.37
C ASN A 77 28.81 18.42 29.78
N ARG A 78 27.69 17.91 29.27
CA ARG A 78 26.35 18.37 29.67
C ARG A 78 25.88 17.58 30.89
N ASN A 79 25.23 18.25 31.84
CA ASN A 79 24.70 17.65 33.08
C ASN A 79 23.43 16.81 32.85
N THR A 80 23.38 15.98 31.80
CA THR A 80 22.24 15.10 31.50
C THR A 80 22.66 13.64 31.57
N ASN A 81 21.84 12.81 32.20
CA ASN A 81 22.10 11.38 32.28
C ASN A 81 22.08 10.74 30.87
N PHE A 82 23.09 9.94 30.57
CA PHE A 82 23.22 9.24 29.28
C PHE A 82 21.99 8.40 28.94
N SER A 83 21.48 7.62 29.89
CA SER A 83 20.33 6.74 29.65
C SER A 83 19.08 7.54 29.28
N THR A 84 18.84 8.67 29.94
CA THR A 84 17.72 9.57 29.65
C THR A 84 17.86 10.17 28.25
N TYR A 85 19.05 10.61 27.86
CA TYR A 85 19.28 11.19 26.54
C TYR A 85 19.09 10.17 25.41
N VAL A 86 19.70 9.00 25.55
CA VAL A 86 19.68 7.96 24.50
C VAL A 86 18.31 7.31 24.37
N TYR A 87 17.53 7.25 25.46
CA TYR A 87 16.16 6.74 25.40
C TYR A 87 15.31 7.41 24.31
N TYR A 88 15.38 8.74 24.17
CA TYR A 88 14.65 9.45 23.12
C TYR A 88 15.09 9.05 21.70
N TRP A 89 16.40 8.84 21.48
CA TRP A 89 16.92 8.37 20.19
C TRP A 89 16.49 6.93 19.86
N ILE A 90 16.43 6.06 20.88
CA ILE A 90 15.94 4.68 20.74
C ILE A 90 14.47 4.71 20.32
N VAL A 91 13.63 5.39 21.10
CA VAL A 91 12.18 5.49 20.88
C VAL A 91 11.87 6.10 19.52
N GLN A 92 12.52 7.23 19.18
CA GLN A 92 12.32 7.92 17.91
C GLN A 92 12.70 7.03 16.71
N GLN A 93 13.81 6.29 16.80
CA GLN A 93 14.22 5.40 15.72
C GLN A 93 13.22 4.25 15.54
N MET A 94 12.79 3.63 16.64
CA MET A 94 11.78 2.57 16.59
C MET A 94 10.46 3.06 15.99
N ASP A 95 9.92 4.19 16.45
CA ASP A 95 8.69 4.78 15.90
C ASP A 95 8.81 5.04 14.41
N ARG A 96 9.92 5.66 14.01
CA ARG A 96 10.17 5.96 12.61
C ARG A 96 10.28 4.69 11.77
N ALA A 97 10.88 3.63 12.29
CA ALA A 97 10.97 2.36 11.57
C ALA A 97 9.58 1.72 11.41
N VAL A 98 8.79 1.69 12.48
CA VAL A 98 7.39 1.21 12.47
C VAL A 98 6.54 2.00 11.48
N MET A 99 6.61 3.33 11.49
CA MET A 99 5.85 4.18 10.57
C MET A 99 6.21 3.93 9.10
N ASN A 100 7.48 3.68 8.78
CA ASN A 100 7.92 3.55 7.39
C ASN A 100 7.77 2.13 6.84
N ASN A 101 8.00 1.13 7.68
CA ASN A 101 8.16 -0.27 7.26
C ASN A 101 7.27 -1.24 8.04
N GLY A 102 6.60 -0.80 9.11
CA GLY A 102 5.87 -1.67 10.04
C GLY A 102 4.46 -2.05 9.62
N TYR A 103 4.01 -1.57 8.46
CA TYR A 103 2.71 -1.88 7.89
C TYR A 103 2.88 -2.29 6.44
N ILE A 104 2.02 -3.19 5.97
CA ILE A 104 2.01 -3.67 4.57
C ILE A 104 1.77 -2.50 3.61
N ILE A 105 0.83 -1.61 3.96
CA ILE A 105 0.57 -0.39 3.20
C ILE A 105 1.19 0.78 3.97
N ARG A 106 2.17 1.44 3.34
CA ARG A 106 2.87 2.57 3.94
C ARG A 106 2.00 3.83 3.93
N LEU A 107 1.83 4.43 5.10
CA LEU A 107 1.19 5.74 5.24
C LEU A 107 2.22 6.84 5.53
N PRO A 108 1.97 8.09 5.10
CA PRO A 108 2.78 9.24 5.50
C PRO A 108 2.78 9.45 7.02
N ALA A 109 3.90 9.96 7.57
CA ALA A 109 4.06 10.16 9.00
C ALA A 109 2.98 11.06 9.63
N TYR A 110 2.55 12.12 8.95
CA TYR A 110 1.51 13.03 9.45
C TYR A 110 0.14 12.35 9.57
N ILE A 111 -0.16 11.36 8.73
CA ILE A 111 -1.40 10.56 8.84
C ILE A 111 -1.31 9.66 10.07
N TYR A 112 -0.16 9.03 10.31
CA TYR A 112 0.06 8.20 11.49
C TYR A 112 -0.09 9.00 12.78
N GLU A 113 0.49 10.21 12.85
CA GLU A 113 0.34 11.11 13.99
C GLU A 113 -1.13 11.47 14.24
N LYS A 114 -1.89 11.81 13.19
CA LYS A 114 -3.32 12.08 13.30
C LYS A 114 -4.11 10.88 13.81
N ILE A 115 -3.85 9.67 13.31
CA ILE A 115 -4.54 8.46 13.76
C ILE A 115 -4.27 8.20 15.25
N ASN A 116 -3.03 8.37 15.71
CA ASN A 116 -2.68 8.17 17.12
C ASN A 116 -3.32 9.20 18.04
N SER A 117 -3.33 10.47 17.62
CA SER A 117 -4.01 11.54 18.36
C SER A 117 -5.52 11.27 18.47
N ILE A 118 -6.17 10.90 17.36
CA ILE A 118 -7.60 10.52 17.37
C ILE A 118 -7.82 9.32 18.28
N SER A 119 -6.98 8.29 18.19
CA SER A 119 -7.13 7.09 19.02
C SER A 119 -6.94 7.36 20.50
N THR A 120 -6.10 8.32 20.87
CA THR A 120 -5.89 8.73 22.27
C THR A 120 -7.15 9.41 22.80
N ILE A 121 -7.67 10.38 22.04
CA ILE A 121 -8.91 11.11 22.40
C ILE A 121 -10.11 10.16 22.44
N GLU A 122 -10.28 9.30 21.44
CA GLU A 122 -11.34 8.28 21.44
C GLU A 122 -11.28 7.39 22.69
N ASN A 123 -10.09 6.96 23.10
CA ASN A 123 -9.92 6.15 24.31
C ASN A 123 -10.23 6.95 25.59
N ASP A 124 -9.85 8.22 25.65
CA ASP A 124 -10.15 9.11 26.78
C ASP A 124 -11.66 9.35 26.91
N HIS A 125 -12.34 9.63 25.79
CA HIS A 125 -13.80 9.77 25.74
C HIS A 125 -14.52 8.48 26.10
N LEU A 126 -14.06 7.32 25.62
CA LEU A 126 -14.61 6.01 26.00
C LEU A 126 -14.44 5.69 27.50
N ALA A 127 -13.43 6.27 28.15
CA ALA A 127 -13.22 6.10 29.59
C ALA A 127 -14.18 6.97 30.42
N THR A 128 -14.63 8.10 29.89
CA THR A 128 -15.53 9.04 30.57
C THR A 128 -17.01 8.87 30.20
N GLU A 129 -17.29 8.54 28.94
CA GLU A 129 -18.61 8.45 28.32
C GLU A 129 -18.76 7.10 27.62
N TYR A 130 -19.98 6.57 27.56
CA TYR A 130 -20.22 5.23 26.98
C TYR A 130 -20.27 5.22 25.45
N GLU A 131 -20.46 6.39 24.82
CA GLU A 131 -20.55 6.54 23.36
C GLU A 131 -19.61 7.62 22.84
N ILE A 132 -18.97 7.35 21.70
CA ILE A 132 -18.06 8.30 21.05
C ILE A 132 -18.89 9.34 20.27
N ASN A 133 -18.90 10.57 20.77
CA ASN A 133 -19.47 11.69 20.03
C ASN A 133 -18.45 12.27 19.04
N THR A 134 -18.60 11.95 17.75
CA THR A 134 -17.68 12.41 16.69
C THR A 134 -17.53 13.93 16.63
N LYS A 135 -18.59 14.69 16.96
CA LYS A 135 -18.56 16.15 16.96
C LYS A 135 -17.69 16.72 18.06
N ALA A 136 -17.73 16.12 19.24
CA ALA A 136 -16.90 16.53 20.37
C ALA A 136 -15.41 16.33 20.05
N ILE A 137 -15.06 15.17 19.46
CA ILE A 137 -13.69 14.87 19.02
C ILE A 137 -13.20 15.86 17.96
N CYS A 138 -14.04 16.17 16.96
CA CYS A 138 -13.68 17.12 15.92
C CYS A 138 -13.42 18.53 16.48
N GLN A 139 -14.22 18.97 17.46
CA GLN A 139 -14.02 20.25 18.14
C GLN A 139 -12.74 20.29 18.96
N GLU A 140 -12.43 19.21 19.68
CA GLU A 140 -11.21 19.11 20.50
C GLU A 140 -9.94 19.08 19.62
N MET A 141 -10.00 18.41 18.48
CA MET A 141 -8.90 18.30 17.52
C MET A 141 -8.80 19.48 16.54
N ASN A 142 -9.81 20.35 16.50
CA ASN A 142 -9.95 21.43 15.54
C ASN A 142 -9.82 20.94 14.08
N ILE A 143 -10.55 19.86 13.75
CA ILE A 143 -10.62 19.25 12.41
C ILE A 143 -12.08 19.19 11.93
N ASP A 144 -12.26 19.07 10.62
CA ASP A 144 -13.58 18.91 10.03
C ASP A 144 -14.09 17.47 10.18
N GLU A 145 -15.42 17.28 10.23
CA GLU A 145 -16.04 15.95 10.31
C GLU A 145 -15.63 15.06 9.12
N GLN A 146 -15.52 15.63 7.92
CA GLN A 146 -15.07 14.91 6.73
C GLN A 146 -13.66 14.35 6.91
N GLU A 147 -12.75 15.19 7.42
CA GLU A 147 -11.36 14.80 7.68
C GLU A 147 -11.29 13.69 8.75
N TYR A 148 -12.11 13.78 9.80
CA TYR A 148 -12.23 12.71 10.79
C TYR A 148 -12.67 11.38 10.15
N TYR A 149 -13.69 11.39 9.30
CA TYR A 149 -14.15 10.17 8.61
C TYR A 149 -13.08 9.58 7.70
N GLU A 150 -12.29 10.41 7.00
CA GLU A 150 -11.17 9.93 6.20
C GLU A 150 -10.07 9.29 7.06
N ILE A 151 -9.69 9.93 8.17
CA ILE A 151 -8.66 9.38 9.06
C ILE A 151 -9.14 8.10 9.73
N ASN A 152 -10.41 8.06 10.15
CA ASN A 152 -11.00 6.86 10.73
C ASN A 152 -11.13 5.73 9.68
N HIS A 153 -11.41 6.08 8.41
CA HIS A 153 -11.33 5.15 7.30
C HIS A 153 -9.91 4.58 7.17
N TYR A 154 -8.86 5.41 7.19
CA TYR A 154 -7.48 4.92 7.18
C TYR A 154 -7.18 3.99 8.35
N LYS A 155 -7.52 4.40 9.58
CA LYS A 155 -7.37 3.58 10.79
C LYS A 155 -8.07 2.22 10.65
N LYS A 156 -9.31 2.19 10.16
CA LYS A 156 -10.10 0.96 10.05
C LYS A 156 -9.57 0.00 8.99
N TYR A 157 -9.28 0.49 7.78
CA TYR A 157 -8.97 -0.38 6.65
C TYR A 157 -7.47 -0.69 6.48
N TYR A 158 -6.59 0.23 6.88
CA TYR A 158 -5.14 0.06 6.64
C TYR A 158 -4.42 -0.63 7.79
N TYR A 159 -4.93 -0.51 9.04
CA TYR A 159 -4.35 -1.21 10.19
C TYR A 159 -4.99 -2.57 10.49
N ASN A 160 -6.18 -2.86 9.95
CA ASN A 160 -6.86 -4.14 10.14
C ASN A 160 -6.93 -4.91 8.82
N LEU A 161 -5.77 -5.11 8.18
CA LEU A 161 -5.69 -5.99 7.02
C LEU A 161 -5.93 -7.42 7.46
N THR A 162 -6.88 -8.09 6.81
CA THR A 162 -7.18 -9.50 7.04
C THR A 162 -6.32 -10.36 6.13
N SER A 163 -5.75 -11.44 6.66
CA SER A 163 -5.05 -12.42 5.84
C SER A 163 -6.03 -13.15 4.92
N LEU A 164 -5.70 -13.24 3.63
CA LEU A 164 -6.49 -14.02 2.68
C LEU A 164 -6.44 -15.53 2.96
N ASN A 165 -5.41 -15.97 3.68
CA ASN A 165 -5.27 -17.37 4.12
C ASN A 165 -5.98 -17.61 5.47
N SER A 166 -6.83 -16.68 5.92
CA SER A 166 -7.63 -16.88 7.14
C SER A 166 -8.68 -17.95 6.85
N ILE A 167 -8.72 -18.99 7.69
CA ILE A 167 -9.71 -20.08 7.60
C ILE A 167 -11.06 -19.57 8.07
N ILE A 168 -12.11 -19.77 7.27
CA ILE A 168 -13.48 -19.31 7.59
C ILE A 168 -14.28 -20.38 8.34
N ASN A 169 -14.16 -21.65 7.94
CA ASN A 169 -14.91 -22.76 8.51
C ASN A 169 -14.00 -23.71 9.28
N LEU A 170 -14.33 -23.96 10.56
CA LEU A 170 -13.63 -24.91 11.44
C LEU A 170 -14.38 -26.24 11.62
N ASP A 171 -15.68 -26.30 11.26
CA ASP A 171 -16.60 -27.37 11.68
C ASP A 171 -16.82 -28.49 10.65
N SER A 172 -16.15 -28.43 9.49
CA SER A 172 -16.24 -29.48 8.47
C SER A 172 -14.89 -30.15 8.30
N ASP A 173 -14.80 -31.42 8.73
CA ASP A 173 -13.59 -32.26 8.75
C ASP A 173 -12.84 -32.38 7.42
N ASP A 174 -13.41 -31.92 6.28
CA ASP A 174 -12.87 -32.19 4.95
C ASP A 174 -12.53 -30.95 4.08
N ASN A 175 -12.72 -29.70 4.53
CA ASN A 175 -12.27 -28.55 3.72
C ASN A 175 -11.81 -27.36 4.56
N TYR A 176 -10.50 -27.14 4.61
CA TYR A 176 -9.90 -25.88 5.04
C TYR A 176 -10.16 -24.82 3.97
N ILE A 177 -11.34 -24.19 4.01
CA ILE A 177 -11.67 -23.10 3.09
C ILE A 177 -11.05 -21.81 3.64
N GLU A 178 -10.18 -21.21 2.84
CA GLU A 178 -9.54 -19.94 3.13
C GLU A 178 -10.38 -18.77 2.60
N LEU A 179 -10.16 -17.56 3.12
CA LEU A 179 -10.84 -16.35 2.67
C LEU A 179 -10.62 -16.05 1.17
N GLN A 180 -9.44 -16.38 0.64
CA GLN A 180 -9.14 -16.21 -0.79
C GLN A 180 -10.07 -17.02 -1.70
N ASP A 181 -10.58 -18.17 -1.25
CA ASP A 181 -11.40 -19.07 -2.05
C ASP A 181 -12.80 -18.47 -2.32
N TYR A 182 -13.21 -17.47 -1.53
CA TYR A 182 -14.46 -16.74 -1.71
C TYR A 182 -14.32 -15.49 -2.58
N ILE A 183 -13.11 -15.09 -2.95
CA ILE A 183 -12.90 -13.90 -3.76
C ILE A 183 -13.13 -14.28 -5.23
N PRO A 184 -14.17 -13.71 -5.89
CA PRO A 184 -14.42 -13.99 -7.29
C PRO A 184 -13.29 -13.44 -8.15
N SER A 185 -12.95 -14.16 -9.22
CA SER A 185 -12.06 -13.65 -10.26
C SER A 185 -12.77 -12.56 -11.08
N GLU A 186 -12.03 -11.50 -11.43
CA GLU A 186 -12.48 -10.50 -12.40
C GLU A 186 -12.17 -10.91 -13.85
N GLU A 187 -11.57 -12.10 -14.05
CA GLU A 187 -11.31 -12.61 -15.39
C GLU A 187 -12.62 -12.94 -16.13
N PRO A 188 -12.68 -12.70 -17.45
CA PRO A 188 -13.86 -13.05 -18.24
C PRO A 188 -14.10 -14.55 -18.18
N SER A 189 -15.37 -14.94 -18.10
CA SER A 189 -15.77 -16.35 -18.13
C SER A 189 -15.41 -17.01 -19.46
N VAL A 190 -15.41 -18.34 -19.50
CA VAL A 190 -15.19 -19.08 -20.76
C VAL A 190 -16.30 -18.74 -21.76
N GLU A 191 -17.53 -18.58 -21.28
CA GLU A 191 -18.68 -18.13 -22.05
C GLU A 191 -18.44 -16.75 -22.64
N ASP A 192 -17.95 -15.79 -21.84
CA ASP A 192 -17.61 -14.45 -22.33
C ASP A 192 -16.53 -14.51 -23.41
N ILE A 193 -15.47 -15.29 -23.20
CA ILE A 193 -14.37 -15.43 -24.18
C ILE A 193 -14.89 -16.00 -25.50
N VAL A 194 -15.72 -17.05 -25.46
CA VAL A 194 -16.33 -17.65 -26.66
C VAL A 194 -17.26 -16.64 -27.34
N PHE A 195 -18.07 -15.92 -26.58
CA PHE A 195 -18.96 -14.88 -27.08
C PHE A 195 -18.19 -13.76 -27.78
N TYR A 196 -17.14 -13.21 -27.16
CA TYR A 196 -16.30 -12.17 -27.76
C TYR A 196 -15.58 -12.65 -29.01
N ASN A 197 -15.11 -13.90 -29.04
CA ASN A 197 -14.50 -14.49 -30.24
C ASN A 197 -15.52 -14.65 -31.37
N SER A 198 -16.71 -15.16 -31.08
CA SER A 198 -17.80 -15.28 -32.06
C SER A 198 -18.20 -13.91 -32.62
N LEU A 199 -18.39 -12.92 -31.74
CA LEU A 199 -18.67 -11.53 -32.13
C LEU A 199 -17.58 -10.97 -33.04
N LYS A 200 -16.30 -11.20 -32.70
CA LYS A 200 -15.15 -10.76 -33.50
C LYS A 200 -15.14 -11.42 -34.88
N GLU A 201 -15.46 -12.71 -34.98
CA GLU A 201 -15.57 -13.40 -36.27
C GLU A 201 -16.71 -12.84 -37.12
N GLU A 202 -17.89 -12.59 -36.53
CA GLU A 202 -19.01 -11.98 -37.23
C GLU A 202 -18.71 -10.56 -37.73
N ILE A 203 -18.12 -9.71 -36.88
CA ILE A 203 -17.66 -8.37 -37.27
C ILE A 203 -16.68 -8.49 -38.44
N ASN A 204 -15.74 -9.43 -38.40
CA ASN A 204 -14.80 -9.65 -39.50
C ASN A 204 -15.47 -10.13 -40.80
N LYS A 205 -16.47 -11.00 -40.71
CA LYS A 205 -17.29 -11.42 -41.87
C LYS A 205 -17.98 -10.20 -42.52
N ILE A 206 -18.53 -9.29 -41.72
CA ILE A 206 -19.14 -8.05 -42.24
C ILE A 206 -18.10 -7.10 -42.81
N LEU A 207 -16.99 -6.87 -42.12
CA LEU A 207 -15.93 -5.99 -42.61
C LEU A 207 -15.38 -6.46 -43.96
N ASN A 208 -15.39 -7.76 -44.24
CA ASN A 208 -14.96 -8.33 -45.51
C ASN A 208 -15.95 -8.10 -46.68
N THR A 209 -17.21 -7.71 -46.42
CA THR A 209 -18.15 -7.32 -47.50
C THR A 209 -17.94 -5.89 -47.98
N LEU A 210 -17.23 -5.08 -47.19
CA LEU A 210 -16.91 -3.69 -47.50
C LEU A 210 -15.72 -3.60 -48.46
N THR A 211 -15.58 -2.43 -49.09
CA THR A 211 -14.37 -2.18 -49.90
C THR A 211 -13.13 -2.09 -49.01
N PRO A 212 -11.92 -2.40 -49.51
CA PRO A 212 -10.68 -2.38 -48.71
C PRO A 212 -10.44 -1.05 -47.99
N LYS A 213 -10.81 0.06 -48.64
CA LYS A 213 -10.72 1.42 -48.05
C LYS A 213 -11.75 1.63 -46.93
N GLU A 214 -12.99 1.18 -47.11
CA GLU A 214 -14.03 1.27 -46.08
C GLU A 214 -13.67 0.43 -44.85
N LYS A 215 -13.17 -0.79 -45.07
CA LYS A 215 -12.67 -1.67 -44.00
C LYS A 215 -11.54 -1.04 -43.20
N ASP A 216 -10.46 -0.57 -43.86
CA ASP A 216 -9.30 -0.01 -43.13
C ASP A 216 -9.66 1.28 -42.37
N VAL A 217 -10.56 2.11 -42.91
CA VAL A 217 -11.06 3.30 -42.21
C VAL A 217 -11.81 2.90 -40.93
N LEU A 218 -12.70 1.90 -40.97
CA LEU A 218 -13.41 1.43 -39.78
C LEU A 218 -12.48 0.75 -38.76
N GLU A 219 -11.55 -0.08 -39.21
CA GLU A 219 -10.60 -0.74 -38.32
C GLU A 219 -9.70 0.27 -37.59
N LEU A 220 -9.23 1.32 -38.27
CA LEU A 220 -8.47 2.41 -37.65
C LEU A 220 -9.34 3.28 -36.74
N ARG A 221 -10.60 3.53 -37.11
CA ARG A 221 -11.50 4.38 -36.34
C ARG A 221 -11.85 3.78 -34.99
N PHE A 222 -12.23 2.51 -34.99
CA PHE A 222 -12.71 1.79 -33.80
C PHE A 222 -11.62 0.94 -33.13
N GLY A 223 -10.43 0.86 -33.71
CA GLY A 223 -9.33 0.06 -33.16
C GLY A 223 -9.58 -1.45 -33.26
N LEU A 224 -10.19 -1.89 -34.37
CA LEU A 224 -10.50 -3.31 -34.58
C LEU A 224 -9.24 -4.06 -35.03
N ASN A 225 -9.22 -5.38 -34.81
CA ASN A 225 -8.14 -6.28 -35.24
C ASN A 225 -6.74 -5.86 -34.74
N GLY A 226 -6.66 -5.34 -33.51
CA GLY A 226 -5.39 -4.94 -32.88
C GLY A 226 -4.86 -3.57 -33.32
N LYS A 227 -5.65 -2.79 -34.06
CA LYS A 227 -5.31 -1.40 -34.39
C LYS A 227 -5.63 -0.47 -33.22
N LYS A 228 -4.92 0.65 -33.11
CA LYS A 228 -5.27 1.70 -32.16
C LYS A 228 -6.40 2.59 -32.73
N PRO A 229 -7.42 2.93 -31.92
CA PRO A 229 -8.47 3.85 -32.36
C PRO A 229 -7.84 5.21 -32.71
N SER A 230 -8.22 5.73 -33.87
CA SER A 230 -7.62 6.93 -34.47
C SER A 230 -8.70 7.97 -34.78
N THR A 231 -8.32 9.26 -34.73
CA THR A 231 -9.22 10.35 -35.11
C THR A 231 -9.38 10.42 -36.63
N LEU A 232 -10.50 10.98 -37.10
CA LEU A 232 -10.78 11.16 -38.54
C LEU A 232 -9.70 11.98 -39.25
N GLU A 233 -9.05 12.89 -38.52
CA GLU A 233 -7.97 13.72 -39.03
C GLU A 233 -6.68 12.92 -39.24
N VAL A 234 -6.29 12.08 -38.27
CA VAL A 234 -5.14 11.17 -38.41
C VAL A 234 -5.35 10.17 -39.55
N ILE A 235 -6.57 9.63 -39.68
CA ILE A 235 -6.93 8.74 -40.78
C ILE A 235 -6.91 9.50 -42.11
N GLY A 236 -7.38 10.76 -42.13
CA GLY A 236 -7.35 11.62 -43.32
C GLY A 236 -5.92 11.88 -43.82
N ASN A 237 -5.01 12.21 -42.91
CA ASN A 237 -3.59 12.38 -43.21
C ASN A 237 -2.95 11.11 -43.80
N LYS A 238 -3.28 9.92 -43.26
CA LYS A 238 -2.79 8.64 -43.79
C LYS A 238 -3.22 8.39 -45.24
N TYR A 239 -4.42 8.84 -45.61
CA TYR A 239 -5.02 8.62 -46.92
C TYR A 239 -4.88 9.80 -47.89
N ASN A 240 -4.22 10.90 -47.49
CA ASN A 240 -4.22 12.18 -48.20
C ASN A 240 -5.63 12.66 -48.57
N LEU A 241 -6.57 12.53 -47.62
CA LEU A 241 -7.96 12.94 -47.75
C LEU A 241 -8.33 13.93 -46.64
N THR A 242 -9.29 14.80 -46.92
CA THR A 242 -9.83 15.70 -45.88
C THR A 242 -10.55 14.91 -44.80
N ARG A 243 -10.57 15.45 -43.58
CA ARG A 243 -11.34 14.90 -42.44
C ARG A 243 -12.79 14.59 -42.83
N GLU A 244 -13.44 15.51 -43.53
CA GLU A 244 -14.83 15.37 -43.96
C GLU A 244 -15.00 14.23 -44.97
N ARG A 245 -14.00 14.01 -45.83
CA ARG A 245 -14.03 12.89 -46.77
C ARG A 245 -13.94 11.54 -46.07
N ILE A 246 -13.13 11.41 -45.01
CA ILE A 246 -13.09 10.19 -44.19
C ILE A 246 -14.42 9.98 -43.47
N ARG A 247 -15.03 11.04 -42.91
CA ARG A 247 -16.36 10.99 -42.27
C ARG A 247 -17.45 10.47 -43.23
N GLN A 248 -17.40 10.90 -44.49
CA GLN A 248 -18.31 10.40 -45.53
C GLN A 248 -18.10 8.90 -45.82
N ILE A 249 -16.84 8.45 -45.88
CA ILE A 249 -16.51 7.03 -46.08
C ILE A 249 -17.01 6.19 -44.90
N GLU A 250 -16.77 6.63 -43.66
CA GLU A 250 -17.28 6.00 -42.43
C GLU A 250 -18.80 5.90 -42.44
N SER A 251 -19.50 7.01 -42.69
CA SER A 251 -20.97 7.05 -42.72
C SER A 251 -21.53 6.11 -43.79
N LYS A 252 -20.91 6.08 -44.97
CA LYS A 252 -21.32 5.20 -46.06
C LYS A 252 -21.07 3.72 -45.73
N ALA A 253 -19.95 3.41 -45.08
CA ALA A 253 -19.63 2.06 -44.63
C ALA A 253 -20.62 1.58 -43.56
N LEU A 254 -20.92 2.41 -42.56
CA LEU A 254 -21.94 2.11 -41.54
C LEU A 254 -23.34 1.93 -42.13
N MET A 255 -23.73 2.75 -43.11
CA MET A 255 -25.00 2.57 -43.83
C MET A 255 -25.05 1.24 -44.58
N LYS A 256 -23.95 0.80 -45.21
CA LYS A 256 -23.87 -0.50 -45.87
C LYS A 256 -23.99 -1.65 -44.87
N ILE A 257 -23.33 -1.56 -43.72
CA ILE A 257 -23.46 -2.52 -42.62
C ILE A 257 -24.92 -2.58 -42.15
N ASN A 258 -25.55 -1.44 -41.88
CA ASN A 258 -26.94 -1.37 -41.45
C ASN A 258 -27.94 -1.92 -42.49
N LYS A 259 -27.62 -1.86 -43.78
CA LYS A 259 -28.47 -2.47 -44.82
C LYS A 259 -28.28 -3.99 -44.91
N GLN A 260 -27.13 -4.51 -44.50
CA GLN A 260 -26.83 -5.94 -44.45
C GLN A 260 -27.23 -6.60 -43.11
N ASN A 261 -27.51 -5.79 -42.08
CA ASN A 261 -27.90 -6.20 -40.74
C ASN A 261 -28.96 -7.31 -40.64
N PRO A 262 -30.05 -7.36 -41.44
CA PRO A 262 -31.02 -8.46 -41.35
C PRO A 262 -30.49 -9.83 -41.82
N LYS A 263 -29.27 -9.91 -42.36
CA LYS A 263 -28.59 -11.17 -42.74
C LYS A 263 -27.52 -11.61 -41.73
N THR A 264 -27.26 -10.82 -40.69
CA THR A 264 -26.13 -11.01 -39.77
C THR A 264 -26.61 -10.87 -38.33
N HIS A 265 -26.37 -11.89 -37.50
CA HIS A 265 -26.89 -12.05 -36.14
C HIS A 265 -26.29 -11.07 -35.11
N ILE A 266 -25.63 -9.99 -35.52
CA ILE A 266 -24.97 -9.01 -34.64
C ILE A 266 -25.94 -8.36 -33.63
N LYS A 267 -27.22 -8.21 -33.98
CA LYS A 267 -28.23 -7.70 -33.03
C LYS A 267 -28.48 -8.65 -31.85
N ASP A 268 -28.25 -9.94 -32.03
CA ASP A 268 -28.46 -10.94 -30.97
C ASP A 268 -27.42 -10.73 -29.86
N TYR A 269 -26.22 -10.25 -30.20
CA TYR A 269 -25.17 -9.85 -29.26
C TYR A 269 -25.48 -8.55 -28.49
N LEU A 270 -26.45 -7.74 -28.95
CA LEU A 270 -26.90 -6.53 -28.24
C LEU A 270 -27.99 -6.82 -27.19
N GLN A 271 -28.65 -7.97 -27.25
CA GLN A 271 -29.73 -8.33 -26.31
C GLN A 271 -29.21 -8.95 -25.00
N GLN A 272 -27.93 -9.29 -24.92
CA GLN A 272 -27.28 -9.86 -23.72
C GLN A 272 -26.52 -8.82 -22.88
N TYR A 273 -26.66 -7.53 -23.19
CA TYR A 273 -26.16 -6.41 -22.40
C TYR A 273 -27.29 -5.64 -21.72
#